data_AF-A0A7S1YIK9-F1
#
_entry.id   AF-A0A7S1YIK9-F1
#
_cell.length_a   1.000
_cell.length_b   1.000
_cell.length_c   1.000
_cell.angle_alpha   90.00
_cell.angle_beta   90.00
_cell.angle_gamma   90.00
#
_symmetry.space_group_name_H-M   'P 1'
#
loop_
_entity.id
_entity.type
_entity.pdbx_description
1 polymer ?
#
loop_
_entity_poly.entity_id
_entity_poly.type
_entity_poly.pdbx_seq_one_letter_code
_entity_poly.pdbx_strand_id
1 'polypeptide(L)'
;QRLQDANYMYYSAKTYQWEYDLERVRGDTDITDNVVDLVQDNLRRLPEDVRQTLFVSSCLGSHVDVAVVGAITGLEKSSIKANLKIAAGAGLIDIRSSSKRFKFVHDRIQQEAYELNSTGDETERERIHFKIGEYLLAKADDPESGEDWMLPVAVTNLNRALSFHKTRSEKLS
;
A
#
# COMPACT_ATOMS: atom_id res chain seq x y z
N GLN A 1 -3.53 29.34 -19.32
CA GLN A 1 -3.12 30.07 -18.10
C GLN A 1 -3.29 29.10 -16.93
N ARG A 2 -2.16 28.68 -16.33
CA ARG A 2 -1.94 28.01 -15.03
C ARG A 2 -2.92 26.90 -14.57
N LEU A 3 -2.52 25.65 -14.81
CA LEU A 3 -2.75 24.54 -13.88
C LEU A 3 -1.48 24.44 -13.01
N GLN A 4 -1.44 25.20 -11.92
CA GLN A 4 -0.54 24.93 -10.80
C GLN A 4 -1.46 24.39 -9.72
N ASP A 5 -1.36 23.11 -9.37
CA ASP A 5 -1.89 22.48 -8.13
C ASP A 5 -1.59 20.98 -8.26
N ALA A 6 -0.76 20.32 -7.47
CA ALA A 6 -0.04 20.71 -6.28
C ALA A 6 1.22 19.81 -6.13
N ASN A 7 2.32 20.42 -5.70
CA ASN A 7 3.66 19.83 -5.70
C ASN A 7 3.87 18.99 -4.43
N TYR A 8 3.17 17.86 -4.30
CA TYR A 8 3.25 16.97 -3.13
C TYR A 8 4.42 15.98 -3.16
N MET A 9 5.17 15.96 -4.28
CA MET A 9 6.39 15.20 -4.41
C MET A 9 7.59 16.15 -4.41
N TYR A 10 8.56 15.89 -3.55
CA TYR A 10 9.87 16.52 -3.62
C TYR A 10 10.90 15.49 -4.06
N TYR A 11 11.82 15.93 -4.91
CA TYR A 11 12.96 15.11 -5.28
C TYR A 11 13.98 15.18 -4.12
N SER A 12 14.17 14.06 -3.43
CA SER A 12 15.14 13.94 -2.36
C SER A 12 16.52 13.67 -2.95
N ALA A 13 17.36 14.70 -2.98
CA ALA A 13 18.74 14.59 -3.47
C ALA A 13 19.62 13.67 -2.59
N LYS A 14 19.14 13.25 -1.42
CA LYS A 14 19.83 12.29 -0.53
C LYS A 14 19.56 10.83 -0.91
N THR A 15 18.34 10.52 -1.35
CA THR A 15 17.93 9.15 -1.72
C THR A 15 17.86 8.93 -3.22
N TYR A 16 18.02 10.00 -4.02
CA TYR A 16 17.82 10.01 -5.48
C TYR A 16 16.43 9.52 -5.89
N GLN A 17 15.42 9.79 -5.06
CA GLN A 17 14.05 9.35 -5.27
C GLN A 17 13.07 10.49 -5.05
N TRP A 18 11.88 10.36 -5.67
CA TRP A 18 10.76 11.23 -5.38
C TRP A 18 10.11 10.77 -4.07
N GLU A 19 10.17 11.64 -3.07
CA GLU A 19 9.57 11.43 -1.75
C GLU A 19 8.33 12.32 -1.63
N TYR A 20 7.31 11.83 -0.93
CA TYR A 20 6.09 12.58 -0.67
C TYR A 20 6.20 13.30 0.68
N ASP A 21 5.91 14.60 0.71
CA ASP A 21 5.91 15.40 1.94
C ASP A 21 4.57 15.25 2.67
N LEU A 22 4.51 14.27 3.57
CA LEU A 22 3.32 13.93 4.37
C LEU A 22 2.97 14.99 5.43
N GLU A 23 3.85 15.95 5.71
CA GLU A 23 3.57 17.01 6.68
C GLU A 23 2.83 18.20 6.03
N ARG A 24 3.01 18.44 4.73
CA ARG A 24 2.37 19.56 4.01
C ARG A 24 0.94 19.28 3.54
N VAL A 25 0.49 18.03 3.53
CA VAL A 25 -0.92 17.67 3.28
C VAL A 25 -1.80 18.00 4.50
N ARG A 26 -1.21 18.30 5.66
CA ARG A 26 -1.90 18.56 6.94
C ARG A 26 -2.52 19.96 7.08
N GLY A 27 -2.52 20.77 6.02
CA GLY A 27 -2.80 22.21 6.10
C GLY A 27 -4.23 22.67 5.85
N ASP A 28 -5.09 21.88 5.17
CA ASP A 28 -6.42 22.33 4.70
C ASP A 28 -7.58 21.45 5.25
N THR A 29 -7.52 21.09 6.53
CA THR A 29 -8.11 19.83 7.02
C THR A 29 -9.05 19.95 8.24
N ASP A 30 -9.90 20.98 8.33
CA ASP A 30 -10.94 21.03 9.39
C ASP A 30 -12.07 19.99 9.17
N ILE A 31 -12.15 19.39 7.96
CA ILE A 31 -13.16 18.38 7.59
C ILE A 31 -12.59 16.94 7.59
N THR A 32 -11.27 16.76 7.50
CA THR A 32 -10.68 15.42 7.34
C THR A 32 -10.40 14.70 8.64
N ASP A 33 -10.14 15.38 9.76
CA ASP A 33 -9.81 14.70 11.02
C ASP A 33 -10.95 13.76 11.50
N ASN A 34 -12.22 14.18 11.33
CA ASN A 34 -13.37 13.33 11.63
C ASN A 34 -13.49 12.10 10.72
N VAL A 35 -12.98 12.19 9.47
CA VAL A 35 -12.99 11.08 8.53
C VAL A 35 -11.85 10.10 8.84
N VAL A 36 -10.71 10.61 9.31
CA VAL A 36 -9.55 9.81 9.72
C VAL A 36 -9.91 8.91 10.89
N ASP A 37 -10.46 9.50 11.96
CA ASP A 37 -10.85 8.75 13.15
C ASP A 37 -11.90 7.69 12.82
N LEU A 38 -12.89 8.04 11.98
CA LEU A 38 -13.90 7.10 11.51
C LEU A 38 -13.33 5.94 10.68
N VAL A 39 -12.37 6.23 9.79
CA VAL A 39 -11.71 5.20 8.96
C VAL A 39 -10.83 4.31 9.82
N GLN A 40 -10.07 4.86 10.76
CA GLN A 40 -9.28 4.09 11.71
C GLN A 40 -10.16 3.19 12.57
N ASP A 41 -11.26 3.71 13.11
CA ASP A 41 -12.21 2.93 13.90
C ASP A 41 -12.85 1.81 13.09
N ASN A 42 -13.23 2.09 11.84
CA ASN A 42 -13.75 1.06 10.93
C ASN A 42 -12.70 -0.02 10.66
N LEU A 43 -11.46 0.35 10.34
CA LEU A 43 -10.38 -0.60 10.09
C LEU A 43 -10.03 -1.43 11.32
N ARG A 44 -9.97 -0.84 12.53
CA ARG A 44 -9.70 -1.54 13.79
C ARG A 44 -10.76 -2.58 14.14
N ARG A 45 -12.02 -2.34 13.76
CA ARG A 45 -13.14 -3.27 13.96
C ARG A 45 -13.14 -4.45 12.99
N LEU A 46 -12.38 -4.39 11.90
CA LEU A 46 -12.30 -5.49 10.94
C LEU A 46 -11.53 -6.69 11.53
N PRO A 47 -11.82 -7.92 11.08
CA PRO A 47 -10.99 -9.08 11.40
C PRO A 47 -9.53 -8.89 10.93
N GLU A 48 -8.59 -9.55 11.61
CA GLU A 48 -7.15 -9.47 11.29
C GLU A 48 -6.87 -9.82 9.83
N ASP A 49 -7.43 -10.92 9.31
CA ASP A 49 -7.25 -11.33 7.92
C ASP A 49 -7.70 -10.25 6.91
N VAL A 50 -8.74 -9.49 7.25
CA VAL A 50 -9.23 -8.38 6.42
C VAL A 50 -8.26 -7.20 6.49
N ARG A 51 -7.78 -6.85 7.69
CA ARG A 51 -6.75 -5.80 7.83
C ARG A 51 -5.48 -6.16 7.09
N GLN A 52 -4.99 -7.39 7.21
CA GLN A 52 -3.81 -7.87 6.50
C GLN A 52 -4.00 -7.84 4.98
N THR A 53 -5.18 -8.25 4.50
CA THR A 53 -5.56 -8.15 3.09
C THR A 53 -5.46 -6.69 2.61
N LEU A 54 -6.04 -5.74 3.35
CA LEU A 54 -6.02 -4.32 2.99
C LEU A 54 -4.62 -3.71 3.09
N PHE A 55 -3.82 -4.12 4.07
CA PHE A 55 -2.44 -3.67 4.24
C PHE A 55 -1.57 -4.10 3.06
N VAL A 56 -1.52 -5.39 2.71
CA VAL A 56 -0.76 -5.85 1.53
C VAL A 56 -1.24 -5.15 0.26
N SER A 57 -2.54 -4.91 0.16
CA SER A 57 -3.13 -4.19 -0.96
C SER A 57 -2.70 -2.73 -1.03
N SER A 58 -2.55 -2.05 0.12
CA SER A 58 -2.04 -0.67 0.17
C SER A 58 -0.60 -0.55 -0.34
N CYS A 59 0.22 -1.59 -0.16
CA CYS A 59 1.60 -1.65 -0.66
C CYS A 59 1.69 -1.83 -2.19
N LEU A 60 0.63 -2.31 -2.83
CA LEU A 60 0.53 -2.52 -4.27
C LEU A 60 0.02 -1.28 -5.02
N GLY A 61 -0.57 -0.31 -4.32
CA GLY A 61 -1.06 0.92 -4.94
C GLY A 61 -2.35 0.69 -5.75
N SER A 62 -2.36 1.20 -6.98
CA SER A 62 -3.52 1.15 -7.88
C SER A 62 -3.74 -0.23 -8.54
N HIS A 63 -2.79 -1.16 -8.39
CA HIS A 63 -2.82 -2.47 -9.03
C HIS A 63 -2.91 -3.57 -7.97
N VAL A 64 -4.09 -3.75 -7.40
CA VAL A 64 -4.29 -4.82 -6.42
C VAL A 64 -4.74 -6.11 -7.12
N ASP A 65 -3.87 -7.11 -7.05
CA ASP A 65 -4.13 -8.47 -7.53
C ASP A 65 -4.27 -9.45 -6.36
N VAL A 66 -5.37 -10.20 -6.35
CA VAL A 66 -5.66 -11.27 -5.39
C VAL A 66 -4.57 -12.35 -5.37
N ALA A 67 -3.91 -12.63 -6.50
CA ALA A 67 -2.81 -13.58 -6.58
C ALA A 67 -1.60 -13.11 -5.75
N VAL A 68 -1.26 -11.83 -5.84
CA VAL A 68 -0.16 -11.24 -5.07
C VAL A 68 -0.53 -11.26 -3.58
N VAL A 69 -1.74 -10.81 -3.23
CA VAL A 69 -2.19 -10.83 -1.83
C VAL A 69 -2.08 -12.23 -1.23
N GLY A 70 -2.54 -13.26 -1.95
CA GLY A 70 -2.47 -14.65 -1.47
C GLY A 70 -1.06 -15.21 -1.37
N ALA A 71 -0.16 -14.82 -2.27
CA ALA A 71 1.24 -15.22 -2.18
C ALA A 71 1.94 -14.65 -0.93
N ILE A 72 1.54 -13.45 -0.49
CA ILE A 72 2.19 -12.76 0.64
C ILE A 72 1.56 -13.13 1.99
N THR A 73 0.23 -13.21 2.06
CA THR A 73 -0.48 -13.53 3.31
C THR A 73 -0.66 -15.02 3.54
N GLY A 74 -0.47 -15.86 2.52
CA GLY A 74 -0.78 -17.29 2.58
C GLY A 74 -2.28 -17.60 2.59
N LEU A 75 -3.14 -16.59 2.44
CA LEU A 75 -4.59 -16.77 2.42
C LEU A 75 -5.05 -17.36 1.09
N GLU A 76 -6.07 -18.22 1.14
CA GLU A 76 -6.71 -18.73 -0.05
C GLU A 76 -7.47 -17.63 -0.81
N LYS A 77 -7.58 -17.78 -2.14
CA LYS A 77 -8.31 -16.84 -3.01
C LYS A 77 -9.77 -16.65 -2.59
N SER A 78 -10.41 -17.68 -2.03
CA SER A 78 -11.77 -17.66 -1.47
C SER A 78 -11.85 -16.71 -0.26
N SER A 79 -10.94 -16.88 0.69
CA SER A 79 -10.83 -16.05 1.89
C SER A 79 -10.51 -14.59 1.55
N ILE A 80 -9.57 -14.34 0.64
CA ILE A 80 -9.25 -12.98 0.19
C ILE A 80 -10.48 -12.30 -0.42
N LYS A 81 -11.24 -13.00 -1.28
CA LYS A 81 -12.47 -12.45 -1.84
C LYS A 81 -13.53 -12.17 -0.77
N ALA A 82 -13.64 -13.03 0.25
CA ALA A 82 -14.54 -12.79 1.38
C ALA A 82 -14.11 -11.55 2.16
N ASN A 83 -12.80 -11.40 2.42
CA ASN A 83 -12.23 -10.24 3.10
C ASN A 83 -12.48 -8.93 2.32
N LEU A 84 -12.28 -8.97 1.00
CA LEU A 84 -12.58 -7.82 0.14
C LEU A 84 -14.08 -7.48 0.16
N LYS A 85 -14.98 -8.47 0.18
CA LYS A 85 -16.42 -8.20 0.33
C LYS A 85 -16.77 -7.55 1.67
N ILE A 86 -16.12 -7.97 2.76
CA ILE A 86 -16.30 -7.36 4.08
C ILE A 86 -15.83 -5.90 4.03
N ALA A 87 -14.64 -5.64 3.48
CA ALA A 87 -14.11 -4.29 3.32
C ALA A 87 -14.98 -3.41 2.42
N ALA A 88 -15.56 -3.97 1.35
CA ALA A 88 -16.49 -3.27 0.47
C ALA A 88 -17.81 -2.95 1.17
N GLY A 89 -18.34 -3.88 1.97
CA GLY A 89 -19.53 -3.65 2.82
C GLY A 89 -19.31 -2.58 3.88
N ALA A 90 -18.07 -2.39 4.34
CA ALA A 90 -17.67 -1.30 5.22
C ALA A 90 -17.40 0.03 4.48
N GLY A 91 -17.59 0.09 3.16
CA GLY A 91 -17.38 1.30 2.36
C GLY A 91 -15.91 1.69 2.18
N LEU A 92 -14.97 0.79 2.46
CA LEU A 92 -13.53 1.08 2.41
C LEU A 92 -12.95 0.92 1.02
N ILE A 93 -13.49 -0.03 0.25
CA ILE A 93 -13.06 -0.34 -1.10
C ILE A 93 -14.26 -0.46 -2.05
N ASP A 94 -13.98 -0.25 -3.33
CA ASP A 94 -14.92 -0.44 -4.44
C ASP A 94 -14.42 -1.61 -5.31
N ILE A 95 -15.21 -2.68 -5.34
CA ILE A 95 -14.92 -3.89 -6.14
C ILE A 95 -15.51 -3.69 -7.53
N ARG A 96 -14.65 -3.47 -8.52
CA ARG A 96 -15.11 -3.37 -9.91
C ARG A 96 -15.43 -4.76 -10.45
N SER A 97 -16.72 -5.02 -10.64
CA SER A 97 -17.25 -6.36 -10.95
C SER A 97 -16.68 -7.00 -12.23
N SER A 98 -16.06 -6.23 -13.11
CA SER A 98 -15.57 -6.70 -14.41
C SER A 98 -14.07 -7.04 -14.46
N SER A 99 -13.24 -6.56 -13.51
CA SER A 99 -11.78 -6.58 -13.69
C SER A 99 -10.98 -7.40 -12.68
N LYS A 100 -11.61 -8.13 -11.74
CA LYS A 100 -10.93 -8.79 -10.60
C LYS A 100 -10.05 -7.84 -9.77
N ARG A 101 -10.17 -6.53 -9.99
CA ARG A 101 -9.44 -5.45 -9.33
C ARG A 101 -10.41 -4.71 -8.42
N PHE A 102 -9.86 -4.13 -7.37
CA PHE A 102 -10.58 -3.19 -6.53
C PHE A 102 -9.73 -1.93 -6.36
N LYS A 103 -10.37 -0.87 -5.88
CA LYS A 103 -9.69 0.35 -5.48
C LYS A 103 -10.13 0.75 -4.09
N PHE A 104 -9.27 1.44 -3.35
CA PHE A 104 -9.72 2.17 -2.18
C PHE A 104 -10.67 3.29 -2.63
N VAL A 105 -11.71 3.55 -1.82
CA VAL A 105 -12.66 4.62 -2.14
C VAL A 105 -11.98 5.99 -2.07
N HIS A 106 -11.02 6.14 -1.14
CA HIS A 106 -10.19 7.33 -0.97
C HIS A 106 -8.74 6.95 -0.67
N ASP A 107 -7.80 7.78 -1.11
CA ASP A 107 -6.37 7.65 -0.80
C ASP A 107 -6.12 7.63 0.71
N ARG A 108 -6.94 8.34 1.50
CA ARG A 108 -6.83 8.32 2.97
C ARG A 108 -7.08 6.93 3.56
N ILE A 109 -8.03 6.17 3.03
CA ILE A 109 -8.30 4.81 3.50
C ILE A 109 -7.11 3.90 3.22
N GLN A 110 -6.47 4.08 2.07
CA GLN A 110 -5.25 3.35 1.74
C GLN A 110 -4.11 3.69 2.70
N GLN A 111 -3.94 4.96 3.05
CA GLN A 111 -2.94 5.40 4.03
C GLN A 111 -3.21 4.81 5.42
N GLU A 112 -4.44 4.90 5.91
CA GLU A 112 -4.80 4.34 7.22
C GLU A 112 -4.65 2.81 7.25
N ALA A 113 -4.99 2.12 6.15
CA ALA A 113 -4.77 0.67 6.06
C ALA A 113 -3.28 0.30 6.08
N TYR A 114 -2.43 1.14 5.48
CA TYR A 114 -0.97 0.99 5.50
C TYR A 114 -0.39 1.25 6.89
N GLU A 115 -0.84 2.31 7.56
CA GLU A 115 -0.32 2.75 8.87
C GLU A 115 -0.80 1.87 10.03
N LEU A 116 -2.07 1.42 10.00
CA LEU A 116 -2.68 0.70 11.11
C LEU A 116 -1.98 -0.61 11.45
N ASN A 117 -1.51 -1.36 10.44
CA ASN A 117 -0.75 -2.60 10.65
C ASN A 117 0.76 -2.36 10.85
N SER A 118 1.21 -1.11 10.79
CA SER A 118 2.62 -0.71 10.94
C SER A 118 2.97 -0.24 12.37
N THR A 119 2.02 -0.20 13.30
CA THR A 119 2.19 0.46 14.62
C THR A 119 3.08 -0.29 15.64
N GLY A 120 3.82 -1.33 15.26
CA GLY A 120 4.59 -2.13 16.23
C GLY A 120 5.96 -2.65 15.79
N ASP A 121 6.17 -2.92 14.50
CA ASP A 121 7.44 -3.44 13.99
C ASP A 121 7.70 -2.92 12.57
N GLU A 122 8.47 -1.85 12.46
CA GLU A 122 8.88 -1.28 11.17
C GLU A 122 9.59 -2.32 10.28
N THR A 123 10.23 -3.31 10.90
CA THR A 123 10.83 -4.47 10.23
C THR A 123 9.81 -5.36 9.52
N GLU A 124 8.57 -5.46 10.02
CA GLU A 124 7.53 -6.28 9.38
C GLU A 124 7.06 -5.64 8.07
N ARG A 125 6.94 -4.32 8.05
CA ARG A 125 6.59 -3.57 6.85
C ARG A 125 7.65 -3.72 5.77
N GLU A 126 8.92 -3.64 6.14
CA GLU A 126 10.06 -3.89 5.24
C GLU A 126 10.05 -5.31 4.70
N ARG A 127 9.82 -6.32 5.55
CA ARG A 127 9.70 -7.72 5.14
C ARG A 127 8.58 -7.91 4.13
N ILE A 128 7.44 -7.26 4.32
CA ILE A 128 6.31 -7.36 3.39
C ILE A 128 6.63 -6.67 2.06
N HIS A 129 7.22 -5.49 2.09
CA HIS A 129 7.70 -4.83 0.88
C HIS A 129 8.73 -5.67 0.12
N PHE A 130 9.66 -6.30 0.84
CA PHE A 130 10.65 -7.20 0.24
C PHE A 130 9.96 -8.40 -0.44
N LYS A 131 9.07 -9.10 0.27
CA LYS A 131 8.32 -10.24 -0.28
C LYS A 131 7.50 -9.87 -1.51
N ILE A 132 6.82 -8.71 -1.48
CA ILE A 132 6.05 -8.21 -2.64
C ILE A 132 6.99 -7.95 -3.82
N GLY A 133 8.10 -7.27 -3.55
CA GLY A 133 9.12 -6.94 -4.53
C GLY A 133 9.69 -8.18 -5.22
N GLU A 134 10.12 -9.17 -4.44
CA GLU A 134 10.65 -10.44 -4.96
C GLU A 134 9.60 -11.22 -5.76
N TYR A 135 8.38 -11.32 -5.24
CA TYR A 135 7.30 -12.05 -5.90
C TYR A 135 6.98 -11.44 -7.27
N LEU A 136 6.84 -10.11 -7.34
CA LEU A 136 6.52 -9.41 -8.57
C LEU A 136 7.68 -9.43 -9.56
N LEU A 137 8.93 -9.36 -9.09
CA LEU A 137 10.11 -9.45 -9.96
C LEU A 137 10.17 -10.83 -10.63
N ALA A 138 10.03 -11.90 -9.86
CA ALA A 138 10.01 -13.26 -10.39
C ALA A 138 8.85 -13.50 -11.37
N LYS A 139 7.71 -12.83 -11.16
CA LYS A 139 6.56 -12.90 -12.06
C LYS A 139 6.71 -12.06 -13.32
N ALA A 140 7.36 -10.92 -13.24
CA ALA A 140 7.60 -10.07 -14.38
C ALA A 140 8.54 -10.72 -15.41
N ASP A 141 9.48 -11.55 -14.95
CA ASP A 141 10.41 -12.29 -15.82
C ASP A 141 9.75 -13.50 -16.52
N ASP A 142 8.52 -13.86 -16.15
CA ASP A 142 7.75 -14.95 -16.75
C ASP A 142 7.07 -14.48 -18.06
N PRO A 143 7.43 -15.04 -19.24
CA PRO A 143 6.84 -14.64 -20.51
C PRO A 143 5.34 -14.93 -20.65
N GLU A 144 4.78 -15.84 -19.83
CA GLU A 144 3.37 -16.22 -19.88
C GLU A 144 2.50 -15.41 -18.91
N SER A 145 3.06 -14.95 -17.79
CA SER A 145 2.30 -14.29 -16.72
C SER A 145 2.81 -12.90 -16.30
N GLY A 146 3.91 -12.45 -16.89
CA GLY A 146 4.45 -11.11 -16.69
C GLY A 146 3.54 -10.04 -17.31
N GLU A 147 3.15 -9.06 -16.50
CA GLU A 147 2.43 -7.87 -16.94
C GLU A 147 3.29 -6.62 -16.73
N ASP A 148 3.19 -5.63 -17.64
CA ASP A 148 4.02 -4.41 -17.63
C ASP A 148 3.99 -3.64 -16.30
N TRP A 149 2.89 -3.72 -15.54
CA TRP A 149 2.77 -3.06 -14.25
C TRP A 149 3.60 -3.73 -13.13
N MET A 150 4.00 -4.99 -13.29
CA MET A 150 4.66 -5.76 -12.25
C MET A 150 6.08 -5.26 -11.96
N LEU A 151 6.88 -4.96 -12.99
CA LEU A 151 8.24 -4.42 -12.82
C LEU A 151 8.31 -3.11 -12.03
N PRO A 152 7.56 -2.04 -12.39
CA PRO A 152 7.63 -0.79 -11.64
C PRO A 152 7.13 -0.94 -10.21
N VAL A 153 6.13 -1.79 -9.96
CA VAL A 153 5.63 -2.06 -8.60
C VAL A 153 6.64 -2.90 -7.80
N ALA A 154 7.32 -3.87 -8.43
CA ALA A 154 8.39 -4.66 -7.83
C ALA A 154 9.53 -3.76 -7.35
N VAL A 155 10.07 -2.91 -8.25
CA VAL A 155 11.15 -1.97 -7.94
C VAL A 155 10.76 -1.01 -6.83
N THR A 156 9.54 -0.49 -6.89
CA THR A 156 8.99 0.42 -5.87
C THR A 156 8.95 -0.24 -4.49
N ASN A 157 8.54 -1.51 -4.41
CA ASN A 157 8.47 -2.25 -3.16
C ASN A 157 9.87 -2.65 -2.65
N LEU A 158 10.78 -3.10 -3.52
CA LEU A 158 12.18 -3.37 -3.15
C LEU A 158 12.90 -2.13 -2.63
N ASN A 159 12.68 -0.97 -3.25
CA ASN A 159 13.24 0.29 -2.78
C ASN A 159 12.75 0.64 -1.37
N ARG A 160 11.45 0.45 -1.08
CA ARG A 160 10.88 0.67 0.25
C ARG A 160 11.41 -0.30 1.31
N ALA A 161 11.73 -1.53 0.93
CA ALA A 161 12.41 -2.48 1.80
C ALA A 161 13.86 -2.06 2.09
N LEU A 162 14.56 -1.46 1.12
CA LEU A 162 15.97 -1.08 1.23
C LEU A 162 16.21 0.27 1.91
N SER A 163 15.25 1.20 1.87
CA SER A 163 15.39 2.54 2.46
C SER A 163 15.73 2.53 3.96
N PHE A 164 15.49 1.44 4.68
CA PHE A 164 15.87 1.28 6.09
C PHE A 164 17.25 0.66 6.33
N HIS A 165 17.79 -0.08 5.37
CA HIS A 165 19.15 -0.62 5.48
C HIS A 165 20.22 0.49 5.47
N LYS A 166 19.97 1.64 4.83
CA LYS A 166 20.87 2.80 4.88
C LYS A 166 20.85 3.52 6.23
N THR A 167 19.69 3.67 6.87
CA THR A 167 19.57 4.37 8.16
C THR A 167 20.28 3.65 9.31
N ARG A 168 20.42 2.32 9.22
CA ARG A 168 21.15 1.52 10.23
C ARG A 168 22.67 1.49 10.00
N SER A 169 23.14 1.66 8.75
CA SER A 169 24.58 1.78 8.44
C SER A 169 25.12 3.18 8.73
N GLU A 170 24.29 4.22 8.63
CA GLU A 170 24.70 5.62 8.91
C GLU A 170 24.65 5.99 10.40
N LYS A 171 23.94 5.22 11.25
CA LYS A 171 23.91 5.43 12.72
C LYS A 171 25.03 4.71 13.50
N LEU A 172 25.90 3.97 12.82
CA LEU A 172 27.02 3.22 13.41
C LEU A 172 28.40 3.72 12.92
N SER A 173 28.46 4.87 12.25
CA SER A 173 29.67 5.61 11.90
C SER A 173 29.71 6.95 12.62
#